data_AF-A0AAU1FYQ1-F1
#
_entry.id   AF-A0AAU1FYQ1-F1
#
_cell.length_a   1.000
_cell.length_b   1.000
_cell.length_c   1.000
_cell.angle_alpha   90.00
_cell.angle_beta   90.00
_cell.angle_gamma   90.00
#
_symmetry.space_group_name_H-M   'P 1'
#
loop_
_entity.id
_entity.type
_entity.pdbx_description
1 polymer ?
#
loop_
_entity_poly.entity_id
_entity_poly.type
_entity_poly.pdbx_seq_one_letter_code
_entity_poly.pdbx_strand_id
1 'polypeptide(L)'
;MADLARPTTGVSRRHTHTGDEPAFASRFTASQIEARPALATTVPRPFGDLSAATPLLIGQLAHDASPAASARTAAQHRASTRRVLAYLGGFEGSTWQQRWDASPLGRGEITAADLGTNRTGQKYSVGVRALFCLRVVQPTLLVMKKHNFDGFADQFIAAQNDPLLEKYAAQVAHHDFSWPHKREALFDVCCLLAVQGIGFADLSPAALLHHAHASRTAKAVLRPGKKDANVFAGHAAWNVLHAMGHFPASTPATLRQALHRGQLTLEELVDRHTIRNQSVRRLLLDYFHRRKSDTDYASLVHLVRHVAHHFWARIEEINPGQSDLNIPAGLYSAWREQIGVRHDGRPRIGVDTIVIAVRSFYYDLHTWAADEPERWASWVASCPVPPSELRGLAKRRRRINERSADRTRLRQPLLPLLVRHVEERYDRTRTLLEHASAAATDTTFTHAGRTYRRVLTEEDLTLARGGHRTPVRVRDDTGQLVQIEAEEESAFWDWAAVETLRHSGARIEEMCEVSHLSIRHYQRNNGEMVALLVISPSKTDRERVIPMSAELFRHRVCHPSAHPRR
;
A
#
# COMPACT_ATOMS: atom_id res chain seq x y z
N MET A 1 6.53 -54.98 13.06
CA MET A 1 6.80 -54.21 14.30
C MET A 1 7.81 -53.15 13.90
N ALA A 2 7.36 -51.93 13.60
CA ALA A 2 7.25 -50.82 14.57
C ALA A 2 8.65 -50.38 15.05
N ASP A 3 9.08 -49.13 15.09
CA ASP A 3 8.57 -47.80 14.74
C ASP A 3 9.73 -46.82 15.10
N LEU A 4 9.57 -45.54 14.76
CA LEU A 4 10.20 -44.34 15.33
C LEU A 4 11.29 -43.60 14.51
N ALA A 5 10.74 -42.79 13.60
CA ALA A 5 11.07 -41.38 13.35
C ALA A 5 11.71 -40.58 14.52
N ARG A 6 12.62 -39.64 14.19
CA ARG A 6 12.51 -38.17 14.43
C ARG A 6 13.80 -37.39 14.06
N PRO A 7 13.76 -36.03 13.94
CA PRO A 7 14.21 -35.34 12.73
C PRO A 7 15.37 -34.34 12.89
N THR A 8 15.78 -33.83 11.74
CA THR A 8 16.58 -32.64 11.41
C THR A 8 16.41 -31.45 12.38
N THR A 9 17.52 -30.98 12.95
CA THR A 9 17.69 -29.58 13.38
C THR A 9 19.12 -29.10 13.03
N GLY A 10 19.28 -28.55 11.83
CA GLY A 10 20.47 -27.79 11.46
C GLY A 10 20.42 -26.40 12.07
N VAL A 11 20.75 -26.30 13.36
CA VAL A 11 20.91 -25.02 14.06
C VAL A 11 22.19 -24.35 13.55
N SER A 12 22.07 -23.45 12.58
CA SER A 12 23.17 -22.58 12.17
C SER A 12 23.35 -21.48 13.21
N ARG A 13 24.50 -21.52 13.89
CA ARG A 13 24.93 -20.53 14.89
C ARG A 13 24.90 -19.12 14.30
N ARG A 14 24.24 -18.22 15.02
CA ARG A 14 24.23 -16.77 14.80
C ARG A 14 25.67 -16.25 14.88
N HIS A 15 26.12 -15.57 13.83
CA HIS A 15 27.30 -14.73 13.95
C HIS A 15 26.89 -13.35 14.49
N THR A 16 27.70 -12.95 15.46
CA THR A 16 27.72 -11.73 16.26
C THR A 16 27.72 -10.47 15.41
N HIS A 17 26.74 -9.59 15.67
CA HIS A 17 26.72 -8.23 15.16
C HIS A 17 27.60 -7.37 16.09
N THR A 18 28.75 -6.90 15.60
CA THR A 18 29.55 -5.86 16.25
C THR A 18 29.32 -4.55 15.52
N GLY A 19 28.40 -3.77 16.07
CA GLY A 19 28.11 -2.38 15.74
C GLY A 19 27.13 -1.91 16.80
N ASP A 20 27.52 -0.93 17.61
CA ASP A 20 26.70 -0.41 18.70
C ASP A 20 25.43 0.27 18.13
N GLU A 21 24.37 -0.52 17.95
CA GLU A 21 23.03 0.00 17.75
C GLU A 21 22.42 0.34 19.11
N PRO A 22 21.95 1.58 19.35
CA PRO A 22 21.18 1.88 20.54
C PRO A 22 19.80 1.22 20.41
N ALA A 23 19.71 -0.04 20.84
CA ALA A 23 18.48 -0.82 20.84
C ALA A 23 17.47 -0.19 21.81
N PHE A 24 16.33 0.28 21.29
CA PHE A 24 15.16 0.56 22.11
C PHE A 24 14.43 -0.73 22.46
N ALA A 25 14.07 -0.89 23.72
CA ALA A 25 13.16 -1.97 24.12
C ALA A 25 11.75 -1.64 23.64
N SER A 26 11.23 -2.42 22.67
CA SER A 26 9.82 -2.32 22.28
C SER A 26 8.91 -2.76 23.41
N ARG A 27 7.81 -2.02 23.63
CA ARG A 27 6.80 -2.31 24.67
C ARG A 27 5.58 -3.09 24.15
N PHE A 28 5.55 -3.46 22.87
CA PHE A 28 4.42 -4.14 22.25
C PHE A 28 4.64 -5.67 22.18
N THR A 29 3.56 -6.45 22.21
CA THR A 29 3.59 -7.93 22.15
C THR A 29 3.40 -8.46 20.73
N ALA A 30 3.95 -9.65 20.44
CA ALA A 30 3.87 -10.30 19.12
C ALA A 30 2.49 -10.94 18.85
N SER A 31 1.87 -10.63 17.70
CA SER A 31 0.73 -11.36 17.12
C SER A 31 0.68 -11.15 15.60
N GLN A 32 -0.15 -11.91 14.87
CA GLN A 32 -0.61 -11.47 13.54
C GLN A 32 -1.20 -10.06 13.69
N ILE A 33 -0.73 -9.12 12.86
CA ILE A 33 -1.02 -7.70 13.08
C ILE A 33 -2.35 -7.36 12.42
N GLU A 34 -3.41 -7.30 13.21
CA GLU A 34 -4.69 -6.75 12.76
C GLU A 34 -4.61 -5.22 12.71
N ALA A 35 -5.04 -4.63 11.59
CA ALA A 35 -5.04 -3.18 11.39
C ALA A 35 -6.14 -2.51 12.24
N ARG A 36 -5.75 -1.86 13.33
CA ARG A 36 -6.65 -1.13 14.24
C ARG A 36 -6.02 0.19 14.69
N PRO A 37 -6.80 1.25 14.95
CA PRO A 37 -6.25 2.48 15.54
C PRO A 37 -5.67 2.17 16.91
N ALA A 38 -4.60 2.87 17.29
CA ALA A 38 -4.09 2.80 18.65
C ALA A 38 -5.00 3.57 19.61
N LEU A 39 -5.01 3.14 20.86
CA LEU A 39 -5.59 3.86 21.97
C LEU A 39 -4.46 4.56 22.72
N ALA A 40 -4.67 5.83 23.05
CA ALA A 40 -3.69 6.58 23.83
C ALA A 40 -3.62 6.00 25.25
N THR A 41 -2.42 5.59 25.69
CA THR A 41 -2.20 5.22 27.10
C THR A 41 -2.34 6.46 27.97
N THR A 42 -1.88 7.60 27.46
CA THR A 42 -2.07 8.92 28.06
C THR A 42 -2.31 9.91 26.93
N VAL A 43 -3.38 10.69 27.03
CA VAL A 43 -3.72 11.68 26.00
C VAL A 43 -2.58 12.71 25.95
N PRO A 44 -1.87 12.85 24.82
CA PRO A 44 -0.75 13.77 24.70
C PRO A 44 -1.26 15.21 24.77
N ARG A 45 -0.90 15.89 25.86
CA ARG A 45 -1.27 17.29 26.12
C ARG A 45 -0.02 18.12 26.47
N PRO A 46 0.89 18.35 25.50
CA PRO A 46 2.15 19.06 25.76
C PRO A 46 1.94 20.50 26.27
N PHE A 47 0.77 21.09 26.00
CA PHE A 47 0.39 22.43 26.45
C PHE A 47 -0.78 22.42 27.45
N GLY A 48 -1.07 21.27 28.08
CA GLY A 48 -2.22 21.10 28.96
C GLY A 48 -3.56 20.99 28.22
N ASP A 49 -4.66 21.19 28.94
CA ASP A 49 -6.01 21.14 28.37
C ASP A 49 -6.34 22.45 27.66
N LEU A 50 -6.37 22.42 26.32
CA LEU A 50 -6.72 23.58 25.50
C LEU A 50 -8.19 23.59 25.06
N SER A 51 -9.02 22.65 25.49
CA SER A 51 -10.39 22.46 24.98
C SER A 51 -11.29 23.69 25.11
N ALA A 52 -11.12 24.48 26.17
CA ALA A 52 -11.81 25.74 26.42
C ALA A 52 -10.86 26.94 26.61
N ALA A 53 -9.59 26.80 26.19
CA ALA A 53 -8.60 27.86 26.33
C ALA A 53 -8.96 29.09 25.47
N THR A 54 -8.56 30.29 25.92
CA THR A 54 -8.87 31.53 25.21
C THR A 54 -8.12 31.60 23.86
N PRO A 55 -8.69 32.24 22.82
CA PRO A 55 -8.00 32.44 21.55
C PRO A 55 -6.66 33.19 21.69
N LEU A 56 -6.56 34.06 22.69
CA LEU A 56 -5.32 34.76 23.05
C LEU A 56 -4.21 33.78 23.43
N LEU A 57 -4.51 32.87 24.37
CA LEU A 57 -3.55 31.86 24.83
C LEU A 57 -3.13 30.92 23.70
N ILE A 58 -4.10 30.34 22.97
CA ILE A 58 -3.79 29.41 21.87
C ILE A 58 -2.98 30.11 20.76
N GLY A 59 -3.31 31.37 20.45
CA GLY A 59 -2.53 32.16 19.51
C GLY A 59 -1.10 32.40 19.97
N GLN A 60 -0.88 32.63 21.26
CA GLN A 60 0.46 32.77 21.83
C GLN A 60 1.24 31.45 21.74
N LEU A 61 0.63 30.33 22.12
CA LEU A 61 1.26 29.00 21.98
C LEU A 61 1.64 28.69 20.53
N ALA A 62 0.81 29.09 19.55
CA ALA A 62 1.14 28.92 18.13
C ALA A 62 2.35 29.75 17.67
N HIS A 63 2.59 30.90 18.32
CA HIS A 63 3.80 31.70 18.11
C HIS A 63 5.02 30.97 18.66
N ASP A 64 4.93 30.50 19.90
CA ASP A 64 6.04 29.95 20.66
C ASP A 64 6.47 28.57 20.14
N ALA A 65 5.51 27.76 19.65
CA ALA A 65 5.75 26.46 19.01
C ALA A 65 6.41 26.55 17.61
N SER A 66 6.95 27.71 17.23
CA SER A 66 7.65 27.94 15.96
C SER A 66 9.08 28.49 16.19
N PRO A 67 9.94 27.84 17.00
CA PRO A 67 11.18 28.43 17.48
C PRO A 67 12.21 28.76 16.38
N ALA A 68 12.20 27.99 15.28
CA ALA A 68 13.09 28.22 14.12
C ALA A 68 12.51 29.20 13.08
N ALA A 69 11.30 29.72 13.30
CA ALA A 69 10.63 30.61 12.35
C ALA A 69 11.07 32.07 12.55
N SER A 70 11.12 32.85 11.46
CA SER A 70 11.35 34.30 11.57
C SER A 70 10.29 34.97 12.46
N ALA A 71 10.64 36.08 13.10
CA ALA A 71 9.70 36.84 13.94
C ALA A 71 8.39 37.19 13.19
N ARG A 72 8.49 37.50 11.89
CA ARG A 72 7.34 37.75 11.02
C ARG A 72 6.48 36.49 10.83
N THR A 73 7.09 35.34 10.61
CA THR A 73 6.40 34.05 10.45
C THR A 73 5.71 33.63 11.75
N ALA A 74 6.37 33.77 12.89
CA ALA A 74 5.78 33.46 14.19
C ALA A 74 4.61 34.40 14.52
N ALA A 75 4.71 35.70 14.20
CA ALA A 75 3.60 36.65 14.33
C ALA A 75 2.42 36.28 13.40
N GLN A 76 2.72 35.80 12.19
CA GLN A 76 1.73 35.31 11.25
C GLN A 76 1.00 34.06 11.78
N HIS A 77 1.73 33.11 12.41
CA HIS A 77 1.12 31.94 13.04
C HIS A 77 0.15 32.33 14.16
N ARG A 78 0.56 33.25 15.05
CA ARG A 78 -0.31 33.82 16.10
C ARG A 78 -1.59 34.40 15.51
N ALA A 79 -1.47 35.27 14.51
CA ALA A 79 -2.61 35.97 13.93
C ALA A 79 -3.55 35.04 13.16
N SER A 80 -3.01 34.13 12.34
CA SER A 80 -3.79 33.10 11.63
C SER A 80 -4.53 32.16 12.58
N THR A 81 -3.91 31.77 13.68
CA THR A 81 -4.52 30.90 14.69
C THR A 81 -5.70 31.59 15.37
N ARG A 82 -5.52 32.85 15.78
CA ARG A 82 -6.61 33.66 16.36
C ARG A 82 -7.76 33.86 15.38
N ARG A 83 -7.45 34.01 14.09
CA ARG A 83 -8.46 34.17 13.04
C ARG A 83 -9.30 32.91 12.84
N VAL A 84 -8.69 31.72 12.80
CA VAL A 84 -9.47 30.47 12.69
C VAL A 84 -10.30 30.23 13.96
N LEU A 85 -9.79 30.57 15.15
CA LEU A 85 -10.55 30.46 16.40
C LEU A 85 -11.73 31.44 16.45
N ALA A 86 -11.57 32.66 15.92
CA ALA A 86 -12.68 33.59 15.76
C ALA A 86 -13.76 33.05 14.82
N TYR A 87 -13.37 32.40 13.72
CA TYR A 87 -14.30 31.70 12.83
C TYR A 87 -15.02 30.55 13.55
N LEU A 88 -14.29 29.70 14.30
CA LEU A 88 -14.88 28.60 15.06
C LEU A 88 -15.79 29.08 16.21
N GLY A 89 -15.55 30.28 16.73
CA GLY A 89 -16.39 30.92 17.75
C GLY A 89 -17.84 31.16 17.31
N GLY A 90 -18.12 31.16 16.00
CA GLY A 90 -19.48 31.29 15.45
C GLY A 90 -20.30 30.00 15.45
N PHE A 91 -19.72 28.85 15.81
CA PHE A 91 -20.41 27.55 15.83
C PHE A 91 -20.74 27.10 17.25
N GLU A 92 -21.74 26.23 17.39
CA GLU A 92 -22.17 25.69 18.69
C GLU A 92 -21.12 24.76 19.31
N GLY A 93 -21.03 24.75 20.65
CA GLY A 93 -20.12 23.89 21.41
C GLY A 93 -19.47 24.61 22.60
N SER A 94 -19.26 23.87 23.69
CA SER A 94 -18.50 24.34 24.86
C SER A 94 -17.00 24.13 24.71
N THR A 95 -16.57 23.27 23.78
CA THR A 95 -15.15 23.01 23.47
C THR A 95 -14.81 23.38 22.03
N TRP A 96 -13.52 23.65 21.76
CA TRP A 96 -13.03 23.86 20.40
C TRP A 96 -13.25 22.66 19.49
N GLN A 97 -13.19 21.43 20.02
CA GLN A 97 -13.49 20.22 19.25
C GLN A 97 -14.95 20.19 18.79
N GLN A 98 -15.91 20.47 19.68
CA GLN A 98 -17.33 20.53 19.30
C GLN A 98 -17.60 21.60 18.24
N ARG A 99 -17.00 22.79 18.40
CA ARG A 99 -17.11 23.88 17.41
C ARG A 99 -16.49 23.51 16.08
N TRP A 100 -15.37 22.78 16.11
CA TRP A 100 -14.74 22.24 14.92
C TRP A 100 -15.65 21.24 14.20
N ASP A 101 -16.19 20.26 14.93
CA ASP A 101 -17.07 19.22 14.38
C ASP A 101 -18.40 19.78 13.83
N ALA A 102 -18.92 20.87 14.43
CA ALA A 102 -20.08 21.59 13.92
C ALA A 102 -19.76 22.44 12.65
N SER A 103 -18.51 22.85 12.48
CA SER A 103 -18.10 23.72 11.38
C SER A 103 -17.99 22.96 10.03
N PRO A 104 -18.22 23.65 8.89
CA PRO A 104 -17.93 23.09 7.56
C PRO A 104 -16.47 22.64 7.37
N LEU A 105 -15.51 23.23 8.11
CA LEU A 105 -14.10 22.80 8.10
C LEU A 105 -13.93 21.41 8.72
N GLY A 106 -14.51 21.17 9.89
CA GLY A 106 -14.37 19.90 10.60
C GLY A 106 -15.14 18.75 9.94
N ARG A 107 -16.27 19.05 9.31
CA ARG A 107 -17.01 18.10 8.45
C ARG A 107 -16.31 17.83 7.11
N GLY A 108 -15.28 18.60 6.77
CA GLY A 108 -14.56 18.46 5.50
C GLY A 108 -15.38 18.88 4.28
N GLU A 109 -16.42 19.71 4.46
CA GLU A 109 -17.25 20.26 3.39
C GLU A 109 -16.45 21.32 2.62
N ILE A 110 -15.75 22.19 3.33
CA ILE A 110 -14.83 23.20 2.79
C ILE A 110 -13.40 22.96 3.27
N THR A 111 -12.45 23.64 2.67
CA THR A 111 -11.05 23.71 3.08
C THR A 111 -10.71 25.09 3.62
N ALA A 112 -9.60 25.20 4.35
CA ALA A 112 -9.10 26.48 4.80
C ALA A 112 -8.72 27.44 3.64
N ALA A 113 -8.50 26.92 2.43
CA ALA A 113 -8.25 27.75 1.25
C ALA A 113 -9.53 28.47 0.78
N ASP A 114 -10.70 27.85 0.93
CA ASP A 114 -12.00 28.40 0.51
C ASP A 114 -12.42 29.62 1.35
N LEU A 115 -11.89 29.72 2.57
CA LEU A 115 -12.10 30.89 3.45
C LEU A 115 -11.21 32.11 3.07
N GLY A 116 -10.31 31.94 2.11
CA GLY A 116 -9.49 32.99 1.53
C GLY A 116 -8.34 33.51 2.42
N THR A 117 -7.62 34.49 1.89
CA THR A 117 -6.53 35.21 2.57
C THR A 117 -7.00 36.64 2.86
N ASN A 118 -6.68 37.21 4.03
CA ASN A 118 -7.06 38.61 4.30
C ASN A 118 -6.04 39.60 3.72
N ARG A 119 -6.38 40.90 3.80
CA ARG A 119 -5.54 42.01 3.31
C ARG A 119 -4.12 42.02 3.89
N THR A 120 -3.90 41.42 5.06
CA THR A 120 -2.58 41.32 5.71
C THR A 120 -1.83 40.01 5.38
N GLY A 121 -2.32 39.21 4.42
CA GLY A 121 -1.65 37.99 3.96
C GLY A 121 -1.89 36.76 4.84
N GLN A 122 -2.78 36.86 5.83
CA GLN A 122 -3.04 35.79 6.78
C GLN A 122 -3.90 34.70 6.16
N LYS A 123 -3.39 33.47 6.16
CA LYS A 123 -4.08 32.29 5.60
C LYS A 123 -4.74 31.50 6.73
N TYR A 124 -5.99 31.05 6.53
CA TYR A 124 -6.65 30.13 7.48
C TYR A 124 -5.92 28.79 7.58
N SER A 125 -5.28 28.32 6.50
CA SER A 125 -4.54 27.06 6.48
C SER A 125 -3.43 27.01 7.52
N VAL A 126 -2.73 28.13 7.74
CA VAL A 126 -1.70 28.26 8.78
C VAL A 126 -2.31 28.13 10.18
N GLY A 127 -3.48 28.73 10.41
CA GLY A 127 -4.19 28.65 11.68
C GLY A 127 -4.70 27.23 11.96
N VAL A 128 -5.34 26.59 10.98
CA VAL A 128 -5.79 25.20 11.09
C VAL A 128 -4.61 24.25 11.39
N ARG A 129 -3.49 24.43 10.67
CA ARG A 129 -2.26 23.67 10.91
C ARG A 129 -1.77 23.81 12.35
N ALA A 130 -1.79 25.04 12.89
CA ALA A 130 -1.42 25.29 14.29
C ALA A 130 -2.37 24.61 15.28
N LEU A 131 -3.69 24.62 15.04
CA LEU A 131 -4.65 23.91 15.91
C LEU A 131 -4.37 22.41 15.98
N PHE A 132 -3.94 21.80 14.87
CA PHE A 132 -3.56 20.37 14.84
C PHE A 132 -2.22 20.12 15.54
N CYS A 133 -1.23 20.99 15.34
CA CYS A 133 0.09 20.86 16.00
C CYS A 133 -0.01 21.02 17.52
N LEU A 134 -0.84 21.97 17.98
CA LEU A 134 -1.09 22.20 19.40
C LEU A 134 -2.09 21.20 20.02
N ARG A 135 -2.66 20.30 19.21
CA ARG A 135 -3.73 19.35 19.62
C ARG A 135 -4.93 20.03 20.27
N VAL A 136 -5.30 21.22 19.79
CA VAL A 136 -6.54 21.91 20.21
C VAL A 136 -7.76 21.16 19.67
N VAL A 137 -7.63 20.63 18.46
CA VAL A 137 -8.65 19.78 17.81
C VAL A 137 -7.98 18.58 17.15
N GLN A 138 -8.69 17.46 17.16
CA GLN A 138 -8.31 16.21 16.51
C GLN A 138 -8.98 16.13 15.13
N PRO A 139 -8.21 16.18 14.03
CA PRO A 139 -8.78 16.09 12.69
C PRO A 139 -9.12 14.66 12.29
N THR A 140 -10.11 14.49 11.42
CA THR A 140 -10.27 13.24 10.68
C THR A 140 -9.20 13.11 9.60
N LEU A 141 -8.88 11.88 9.20
CA LEU A 141 -7.89 11.64 8.14
C LEU A 141 -8.31 12.27 6.80
N LEU A 142 -9.61 12.27 6.51
CA LEU A 142 -10.15 12.90 5.31
C LEU A 142 -9.84 14.41 5.29
N VAL A 143 -10.12 15.10 6.40
CA VAL A 143 -9.84 16.53 6.54
C VAL A 143 -8.34 16.80 6.43
N MET A 144 -7.51 15.99 7.09
CA MET A 144 -6.06 16.11 7.01
C MET A 144 -5.54 15.98 5.57
N LYS A 145 -5.99 14.95 4.82
CA LYS A 145 -5.54 14.70 3.44
C LYS A 145 -6.18 15.66 2.41
N LYS A 146 -7.31 16.31 2.73
CA LYS A 146 -7.93 17.35 1.89
C LYS A 146 -7.14 18.67 1.91
N HIS A 147 -6.42 18.95 3.00
CA HIS A 147 -5.59 20.14 3.14
C HIS A 147 -4.17 19.90 2.63
N ASN A 148 -3.59 20.91 1.97
CA ASN A 148 -2.15 20.93 1.71
C ASN A 148 -1.43 21.66 2.85
N PHE A 149 -0.86 20.91 3.79
CA PHE A 149 -0.08 21.47 4.89
C PHE A 149 1.42 21.26 4.69
N ASP A 150 2.02 22.14 3.89
CA ASP A 150 3.47 22.22 3.78
C ASP A 150 4.09 22.49 5.16
N GLY A 151 5.17 21.78 5.50
CA GLY A 151 5.86 21.91 6.79
C GLY A 151 5.05 21.46 8.02
N PHE A 152 3.94 20.73 7.85
CA PHE A 152 3.17 20.21 8.99
C PHE A 152 4.00 19.34 9.92
N ALA A 153 4.77 18.40 9.36
CA ALA A 153 5.53 17.46 10.18
C ALA A 153 6.54 18.18 11.09
N ASP A 154 7.30 19.12 10.54
CA ASP A 154 8.30 19.89 11.29
C ASP A 154 7.66 20.71 12.41
N GLN A 155 6.56 21.42 12.11
CA GLN A 155 5.84 22.19 13.12
C GLN A 155 5.19 21.29 14.18
N PHE A 156 4.67 20.13 13.78
CA PHE A 156 4.06 19.18 14.70
C PHE A 156 5.10 18.63 15.68
N ILE A 157 6.25 18.15 15.16
CA ILE A 157 7.37 17.63 15.96
C ILE A 157 7.83 18.66 16.98
N ALA A 158 8.09 19.90 16.53
CA ALA A 158 8.53 20.99 17.41
C ALA A 158 7.51 21.34 18.50
N ALA A 159 6.21 21.12 18.25
CA ALA A 159 5.15 21.38 19.21
C ALA A 159 4.90 20.23 20.20
N GLN A 160 5.36 19.00 19.94
CA GLN A 160 4.99 17.84 20.77
C GLN A 160 5.80 17.71 22.06
N ASN A 161 7.03 18.23 22.10
CA ASN A 161 7.97 18.00 23.20
C ASN A 161 8.09 16.49 23.55
N ASP A 162 8.16 15.65 22.51
CA ASP A 162 8.20 14.18 22.60
C ASP A 162 9.60 13.70 22.16
N PRO A 163 10.48 13.29 23.10
CA PRO A 163 11.85 12.89 22.79
C PRO A 163 11.94 11.69 21.84
N LEU A 164 10.94 10.80 21.83
CA LEU A 164 10.93 9.65 20.93
C LEU A 164 10.60 10.09 19.50
N LEU A 165 9.66 11.03 19.35
CA LEU A 165 9.33 11.62 18.05
C LEU A 165 10.52 12.40 17.46
N GLU A 166 11.25 13.16 18.28
CA GLU A 166 12.47 13.85 17.87
C GLU A 166 13.56 12.87 17.42
N LYS A 167 13.76 11.78 18.18
CA LYS A 167 14.71 10.73 17.79
C LYS A 167 14.29 10.02 16.50
N TYR A 168 12.99 9.77 16.28
CA TYR A 168 12.48 9.27 15.00
C TYR A 168 12.81 10.23 13.85
N ALA A 169 12.58 11.52 14.02
CA ALA A 169 12.88 12.51 12.99
C ALA A 169 14.37 12.54 12.63
N ALA A 170 15.24 12.45 13.64
CA ALA A 170 16.67 12.30 13.44
C ALA A 170 17.02 11.02 12.66
N GLN A 171 16.40 9.88 12.98
CA GLN A 171 16.62 8.63 12.24
C GLN A 171 16.16 8.73 10.78
N VAL A 172 15.01 9.35 10.49
CA VAL A 172 14.56 9.60 9.12
C VAL A 172 15.57 10.45 8.34
N ALA A 173 16.18 11.45 8.99
CA ALA A 173 17.19 12.30 8.35
C ALA A 173 18.45 11.51 7.94
N HIS A 174 18.88 10.55 8.76
CA HIS A 174 20.06 9.71 8.49
C HIS A 174 19.76 8.53 7.56
N HIS A 175 18.51 8.06 7.49
CA HIS A 175 18.13 6.95 6.63
C HIS A 175 18.42 7.26 5.16
N ASP A 176 18.87 6.27 4.40
CA ASP A 176 19.22 6.42 2.99
C ASP A 176 17.99 6.35 2.08
N PHE A 177 17.10 7.32 2.26
CA PHE A 177 15.91 7.56 1.44
C PHE A 177 16.04 8.82 0.58
N SER A 178 15.37 8.83 -0.57
CA SER A 178 15.17 10.08 -1.31
C SER A 178 14.37 11.08 -0.48
N TRP A 179 14.59 12.37 -0.71
CA TRP A 179 13.94 13.43 0.06
C TRP A 179 12.39 13.34 0.09
N PRO A 180 11.69 13.03 -1.01
CA PRO A 180 10.24 12.83 -0.98
C PRO A 180 9.80 11.73 0.01
N HIS A 181 10.51 10.60 0.06
CA HIS A 181 10.22 9.52 1.00
C HIS A 181 10.50 9.91 2.45
N LYS A 182 11.52 10.72 2.71
CA LYS A 182 11.78 11.29 4.06
C LYS A 182 10.61 12.17 4.52
N ARG A 183 10.15 13.07 3.66
CA ARG A 183 8.98 13.91 3.96
C ARG A 183 7.73 13.08 4.20
N GLU A 184 7.48 12.07 3.38
CA GLU A 184 6.32 11.20 3.52
C GLU A 184 6.40 10.41 4.83
N ALA A 185 7.57 9.91 5.21
CA ALA A 185 7.79 9.22 6.49
C ALA A 185 7.47 10.11 7.70
N LEU A 186 7.96 11.35 7.70
CA LEU A 186 7.67 12.33 8.77
C LEU A 186 6.19 12.71 8.77
N PHE A 187 5.63 12.99 7.60
CA PHE A 187 4.23 13.40 7.45
C PHE A 187 3.28 12.30 7.90
N ASP A 188 3.47 11.05 7.48
CA ASP A 188 2.57 9.95 7.82
C ASP A 188 2.56 9.66 9.32
N VAL A 189 3.71 9.72 9.99
CA VAL A 189 3.78 9.58 11.46
C VAL A 189 3.07 10.74 12.14
N CYS A 190 3.42 12.00 11.84
CA CYS A 190 2.78 13.16 12.47
C CYS A 190 1.27 13.20 12.19
N CYS A 191 0.86 12.84 10.97
CA CYS A 191 -0.54 12.74 10.57
C CYS A 191 -1.27 11.67 11.36
N LEU A 192 -0.67 10.49 11.54
CA LEU A 192 -1.23 9.41 12.35
C LEU A 192 -1.38 9.85 13.82
N LEU A 193 -0.35 10.43 14.42
CA LEU A 193 -0.37 10.90 15.81
C LEU A 193 -1.45 11.96 16.05
N ALA A 194 -1.63 12.88 15.09
CA ALA A 194 -2.66 13.90 15.14
C ALA A 194 -4.07 13.32 14.98
N VAL A 195 -4.29 12.43 14.00
CA VAL A 195 -5.61 11.87 13.66
C VAL A 195 -6.08 10.85 14.69
N GLN A 196 -5.18 10.01 15.22
CA GLN A 196 -5.52 9.01 16.24
C GLN A 196 -5.47 9.57 17.67
N GLY A 197 -4.92 10.78 17.86
CA GLY A 197 -4.87 11.43 19.17
C GLY A 197 -3.89 10.77 20.14
N ILE A 198 -2.82 10.15 19.64
CA ILE A 198 -1.86 9.36 20.43
C ILE A 198 -0.48 10.02 20.48
N GLY A 199 0.30 9.73 21.53
CA GLY A 199 1.73 10.09 21.61
C GLY A 199 2.61 9.11 20.82
N PHE A 200 3.88 9.44 20.58
CA PHE A 200 4.75 8.57 19.77
C PHE A 200 4.94 7.19 20.41
N ALA A 201 5.00 7.12 21.74
CA ALA A 201 5.12 5.85 22.45
C ALA A 201 4.00 4.85 22.09
N ASP A 202 2.78 5.35 21.84
CA ASP A 202 1.57 4.57 21.51
C ASP A 202 1.48 4.15 20.04
N LEU A 203 2.46 4.53 19.21
CA LEU A 203 2.52 4.16 17.81
C LEU A 203 2.84 2.68 17.63
N SER A 204 1.81 1.85 17.55
CA SER A 204 1.96 0.41 17.30
C SER A 204 2.04 0.06 15.80
N PRO A 205 2.58 -1.13 15.43
CA PRO A 205 2.50 -1.64 14.06
C PRO A 205 1.05 -1.69 13.53
N ALA A 206 0.10 -2.08 14.38
CA ALA A 206 -1.32 -2.12 14.06
C ALA A 206 -1.89 -0.75 13.71
N ALA A 207 -1.50 0.29 14.44
CA ALA A 207 -1.92 1.67 14.22
C ALA A 207 -1.39 2.23 12.90
N LEU A 208 -0.14 1.92 12.54
CA LEU A 208 0.44 2.33 11.26
C LEU A 208 -0.19 1.58 10.08
N LEU A 209 -0.46 0.28 10.22
CA LEU A 209 -1.23 -0.48 9.23
C LEU A 209 -2.64 0.08 9.04
N HIS A 210 -3.33 0.42 10.15
CA HIS A 210 -4.63 1.07 10.10
C HIS A 210 -4.56 2.40 9.35
N HIS A 211 -3.54 3.23 9.64
CA HIS A 211 -3.32 4.48 8.94
C HIS A 211 -3.06 4.27 7.44
N ALA A 212 -2.31 3.24 7.04
CA ALA A 212 -2.06 2.92 5.65
C ALA A 212 -3.37 2.59 4.90
N HIS A 213 -4.23 1.76 5.49
CA HIS A 213 -5.55 1.42 4.96
C HIS A 213 -6.48 2.63 4.90
N ALA A 214 -6.60 3.37 6.00
CA ALA A 214 -7.46 4.55 6.08
C ALA A 214 -7.02 5.64 5.10
N SER A 215 -5.71 5.84 4.91
CA SER A 215 -5.15 6.80 3.95
C SER A 215 -5.53 6.44 2.51
N ARG A 216 -5.49 5.15 2.16
CA ARG A 216 -5.94 4.67 0.86
C ARG A 216 -7.44 4.94 0.63
N THR A 217 -8.28 4.67 1.63
CA THR A 217 -9.72 4.98 1.56
C THR A 217 -9.98 6.47 1.40
N ALA A 218 -9.30 7.32 2.19
CA ALA A 218 -9.43 8.77 2.08
C ALA A 218 -8.98 9.30 0.71
N LYS A 219 -7.85 8.81 0.17
CA LYS A 219 -7.39 9.16 -1.18
C LYS A 219 -8.39 8.74 -2.26
N ALA A 220 -9.01 7.56 -2.12
CA ALA A 220 -10.02 7.07 -3.08
C ALA A 220 -11.27 7.96 -3.13
N VAL A 221 -11.69 8.51 -1.98
CA VAL A 221 -12.79 9.49 -1.90
C VAL A 221 -12.39 10.83 -2.54
N LEU A 222 -11.17 11.32 -2.25
CA LEU A 222 -10.70 12.62 -2.74
C LEU A 222 -10.32 12.62 -4.23
N ARG A 223 -9.93 11.46 -4.77
CA ARG A 223 -9.43 11.31 -6.14
C ARG A 223 -10.06 10.08 -6.82
N PRO A 224 -11.38 10.08 -7.05
CA PRO A 224 -12.08 8.93 -7.61
C PRO A 224 -11.52 8.57 -9.00
N GLY A 225 -11.24 7.29 -9.22
CA GLY A 225 -10.76 6.76 -10.50
C GLY A 225 -9.28 7.00 -10.79
N LYS A 226 -8.53 7.68 -9.92
CA LYS A 226 -7.08 7.85 -10.09
C LYS A 226 -6.31 6.66 -9.52
N LYS A 227 -5.29 6.17 -10.24
CA LYS A 227 -4.53 4.97 -9.87
C LYS A 227 -3.64 5.18 -8.63
N ASP A 228 -3.11 6.40 -8.45
CA ASP A 228 -2.31 6.81 -7.28
C ASP A 228 -3.12 6.80 -5.97
N ALA A 229 -4.45 6.93 -6.05
CA ALA A 229 -5.33 6.83 -4.89
C ALA A 229 -5.33 5.44 -4.24
N ASN A 230 -4.81 4.42 -4.94
CA ASN A 230 -4.77 3.04 -4.47
C ASN A 230 -3.46 2.65 -3.74
N VAL A 231 -2.57 3.61 -3.50
CA VAL A 231 -1.25 3.38 -2.86
C VAL A 231 -1.34 3.53 -1.35
N PHE A 232 -0.77 2.55 -0.62
CA PHE A 232 -0.67 2.57 0.83
C PHE A 232 0.35 3.60 1.30
N ALA A 233 0.00 4.36 2.35
CA ALA A 233 0.89 5.32 3.00
C ALA A 233 1.75 4.62 4.07
N GLY A 234 2.84 5.25 4.51
CA GLY A 234 3.63 4.80 5.66
C GLY A 234 4.74 3.77 5.37
N HIS A 235 5.07 3.51 4.10
CA HIS A 235 6.13 2.55 3.73
C HIS A 235 7.49 2.94 4.32
N ALA A 236 7.93 4.18 4.08
CA ALA A 236 9.20 4.67 4.60
C ALA A 236 9.18 4.77 6.13
N ALA A 237 8.07 5.25 6.71
CA ALA A 237 7.89 5.32 8.17
C ALA A 237 8.05 3.95 8.84
N TRP A 238 7.44 2.90 8.27
CA TRP A 238 7.54 1.54 8.80
C TRP A 238 8.98 1.05 8.89
N ASN A 239 9.75 1.25 7.82
CA ASN A 239 11.13 0.79 7.76
C ASN A 239 11.98 1.49 8.84
N VAL A 240 11.84 2.81 9.01
CA VAL A 240 12.56 3.54 10.07
C VAL A 240 12.12 3.10 11.47
N LEU A 241 10.82 2.92 11.71
CA LEU A 241 10.29 2.47 13.01
C LEU A 241 10.78 1.06 13.37
N HIS A 242 10.88 0.17 12.37
CA HIS A 242 11.43 -1.16 12.54
C HIS A 242 12.95 -1.11 12.80
N ALA A 243 13.72 -0.38 11.99
CA ALA A 243 15.17 -0.25 12.16
C ALA A 243 15.56 0.38 13.50
N MET A 244 14.76 1.33 14.01
CA MET A 244 14.93 1.93 15.34
C MET A 244 14.62 0.98 16.50
N GLY A 245 14.02 -0.20 16.25
CA GLY A 245 13.55 -1.11 17.29
C GLY A 245 12.31 -0.61 18.06
N HIS A 246 11.59 0.38 17.52
CA HIS A 246 10.34 0.84 18.14
C HIS A 246 9.27 -0.25 18.08
N PHE A 247 9.22 -0.95 16.95
CA PHE A 247 8.38 -2.14 16.77
C PHE A 247 9.06 -3.40 17.34
N PRO A 248 8.29 -4.40 17.79
CA PRO A 248 8.85 -5.67 18.25
C PRO A 248 9.66 -6.36 17.16
N ALA A 249 10.71 -7.10 17.52
CA ALA A 249 11.55 -7.85 16.57
C ALA A 249 10.78 -8.93 15.76
N SER A 250 9.59 -9.32 16.22
CA SER A 250 8.68 -10.22 15.50
C SER A 250 7.86 -9.53 14.41
N THR A 251 7.88 -8.18 14.36
CA THR A 251 7.17 -7.40 13.35
C THR A 251 7.83 -7.59 11.99
N PRO A 252 7.08 -7.74 10.90
CA PRO A 252 7.67 -7.81 9.57
C PRO A 252 8.55 -6.59 9.29
N ALA A 253 9.70 -6.79 8.65
CA ALA A 253 10.69 -5.74 8.41
C ALA A 253 10.17 -4.60 7.52
N THR A 254 9.14 -4.87 6.70
CA THR A 254 8.56 -3.88 5.79
C THR A 254 7.04 -3.85 5.89
N LEU A 255 6.44 -2.68 5.64
CA LEU A 255 4.98 -2.53 5.56
C LEU A 255 4.40 -3.44 4.47
N ARG A 256 5.13 -3.68 3.37
CA ARG A 256 4.68 -4.59 2.32
C ARG A 256 4.48 -6.01 2.85
N GLN A 257 5.43 -6.53 3.62
CA GLN A 257 5.29 -7.85 4.25
C GLN A 257 4.15 -7.88 5.27
N ALA A 258 3.95 -6.78 6.02
CA ALA A 258 2.86 -6.68 6.98
C ALA A 258 1.47 -6.57 6.32
N LEU A 259 1.38 -5.90 5.17
CA LEU A 259 0.20 -5.83 4.31
C LEU A 259 -0.04 -7.15 3.56
N HIS A 260 0.99 -7.98 3.44
CA HIS A 260 0.89 -9.31 2.87
C HIS A 260 0.13 -10.20 3.83
N ARG A 261 -1.19 -10.06 3.84
CA ARG A 261 -2.08 -11.13 4.29
C ARG A 261 -1.76 -12.31 3.39
N GLY A 262 -1.27 -13.39 3.99
CA GLY A 262 -1.02 -14.64 3.27
C GLY A 262 -2.30 -15.19 2.62
N GLN A 263 -2.28 -16.48 2.32
CA GLN A 263 -3.49 -17.14 1.85
C GLN A 263 -4.61 -16.97 2.88
N LEU A 264 -5.75 -16.47 2.42
CA LEU A 264 -6.94 -16.30 3.24
C LEU A 264 -7.49 -17.69 3.55
N THR A 265 -8.06 -17.81 4.74
CA THR A 265 -8.86 -18.97 5.11
C THR A 265 -10.10 -19.05 4.22
N LEU A 266 -10.74 -20.23 4.18
CA LEU A 266 -11.95 -20.42 3.37
C LEU A 266 -13.09 -19.54 3.88
N GLU A 267 -13.18 -19.40 5.18
CA GLU A 267 -14.09 -18.53 5.91
C GLU A 267 -13.92 -17.08 5.45
N GLU A 268 -12.69 -16.56 5.50
CA GLU A 268 -12.39 -15.20 5.02
C GLU A 268 -12.66 -15.01 3.52
N LEU A 269 -12.45 -16.04 2.69
CA LEU A 269 -12.76 -15.98 1.26
C LEU A 269 -14.28 -15.87 1.01
N VAL A 270 -15.08 -16.65 1.72
CA VAL A 270 -16.54 -16.64 1.60
C VAL A 270 -17.15 -15.39 2.23
N ASP A 271 -16.66 -14.95 3.39
CA ASP A 271 -17.20 -13.82 4.15
C ASP A 271 -17.04 -12.47 3.43
N ARG A 272 -16.11 -12.38 2.48
CA ARG A 272 -15.99 -11.23 1.57
C ARG A 272 -17.22 -10.98 0.70
N HIS A 273 -18.12 -11.94 0.59
CA HIS A 273 -19.26 -11.90 -0.31
C HIS A 273 -20.60 -11.70 0.39
N THR A 274 -20.60 -11.52 1.72
CA THR A 274 -21.77 -11.19 2.55
C THR A 274 -22.98 -12.08 2.27
N ILE A 275 -22.82 -13.38 2.50
CA ILE A 275 -23.91 -14.36 2.34
C ILE A 275 -24.84 -14.27 3.56
N ARG A 276 -26.12 -13.98 3.30
CA ARG A 276 -27.13 -13.78 4.36
C ARG A 276 -27.59 -15.11 4.93
N ASN A 277 -27.87 -16.09 4.08
CA ASN A 277 -28.33 -17.41 4.49
C ASN A 277 -27.17 -18.23 5.10
N GLN A 278 -27.20 -18.41 6.41
CA GLN A 278 -26.13 -19.09 7.15
C GLN A 278 -26.03 -20.59 6.83
N SER A 279 -27.15 -21.24 6.50
CA SER A 279 -27.16 -22.65 6.12
C SER A 279 -26.43 -22.85 4.78
N VAL A 280 -26.69 -21.99 3.80
CA VAL A 280 -26.01 -22.05 2.50
C VAL A 280 -24.56 -21.59 2.60
N ARG A 281 -24.25 -20.60 3.46
CA ARG A 281 -22.86 -20.26 3.79
C ARG A 281 -22.10 -21.49 4.30
N ARG A 282 -22.67 -22.26 5.20
CA ARG A 282 -22.06 -23.49 5.73
C ARG A 282 -21.85 -24.53 4.63
N LEU A 283 -22.85 -24.77 3.79
CA LEU A 283 -22.72 -25.64 2.61
C LEU A 283 -21.55 -25.25 1.72
N LEU A 284 -21.43 -23.96 1.41
CA LEU A 284 -20.37 -23.46 0.53
C LEU A 284 -18.99 -23.65 1.17
N LEU A 285 -18.86 -23.42 2.48
CA LEU A 285 -17.62 -23.71 3.20
C LEU A 285 -17.26 -25.19 3.15
N ASP A 286 -18.22 -26.08 3.41
CA ASP A 286 -18.03 -27.54 3.31
C ASP A 286 -17.61 -27.94 1.88
N TYR A 287 -18.27 -27.39 0.86
CA TYR A 287 -17.96 -27.63 -0.55
C TYR A 287 -16.53 -27.19 -0.90
N PHE A 288 -16.14 -25.95 -0.55
CA PHE A 288 -14.80 -25.44 -0.84
C PHE A 288 -13.72 -26.14 -0.02
N HIS A 289 -14.04 -26.59 1.20
CA HIS A 289 -13.12 -27.37 2.02
C HIS A 289 -12.76 -28.69 1.34
N ARG A 290 -13.75 -29.40 0.78
CA ARG A 290 -13.50 -30.61 -0.01
C ARG A 290 -12.72 -30.30 -1.28
N ARG A 291 -13.06 -29.24 -2.02
CA ARG A 291 -12.34 -28.88 -3.26
C ARG A 291 -10.91 -28.41 -3.03
N LYS A 292 -10.58 -27.95 -1.82
CA LYS A 292 -9.23 -27.48 -1.44
C LYS A 292 -8.17 -28.59 -1.54
N SER A 293 -8.52 -29.86 -1.32
CA SER A 293 -7.54 -30.97 -1.43
C SER A 293 -7.06 -31.20 -2.86
N ASP A 294 -7.91 -30.89 -3.84
CA ASP A 294 -7.71 -31.29 -5.24
C ASP A 294 -7.32 -30.10 -6.14
N THR A 295 -7.17 -28.91 -5.56
CA THR A 295 -7.08 -27.65 -6.33
C THR A 295 -6.04 -26.71 -5.72
N ASP A 296 -5.26 -26.02 -6.57
CA ASP A 296 -4.34 -24.98 -6.10
C ASP A 296 -5.11 -23.76 -5.55
N TYR A 297 -4.46 -22.97 -4.68
CA TYR A 297 -5.12 -21.84 -4.01
C TYR A 297 -5.71 -20.80 -4.98
N ALA A 298 -5.04 -20.51 -6.11
CA ALA A 298 -5.56 -19.53 -7.06
C ALA A 298 -6.84 -20.05 -7.73
N SER A 299 -6.86 -21.32 -8.12
CA SER A 299 -8.05 -21.99 -8.66
C SER A 299 -9.18 -22.07 -7.63
N LEU A 300 -8.87 -22.30 -6.35
CA LEU A 300 -9.84 -22.27 -5.25
C LEU A 300 -10.45 -20.88 -5.06
N VAL A 301 -9.64 -19.81 -5.06
CA VAL A 301 -10.12 -18.42 -4.99
C VAL A 301 -11.06 -18.10 -6.15
N HIS A 302 -10.74 -18.57 -7.36
CA HIS A 302 -11.62 -18.41 -8.51
C HIS A 302 -12.94 -19.18 -8.33
N LEU A 303 -12.90 -20.40 -7.83
CA LEU A 303 -14.09 -21.21 -7.56
C LEU A 303 -15.00 -20.54 -6.51
N VAL A 304 -14.44 -20.06 -5.39
CA VAL A 304 -15.18 -19.29 -4.38
C VAL A 304 -15.83 -18.08 -5.01
N ARG A 305 -15.09 -17.30 -5.80
CA ARG A 305 -15.64 -16.12 -6.48
C ARG A 305 -16.75 -16.48 -7.46
N HIS A 306 -16.65 -17.60 -8.17
CA HIS A 306 -17.69 -18.00 -9.12
C HIS A 306 -18.97 -18.47 -8.40
N VAL A 307 -18.84 -19.31 -7.37
CA VAL A 307 -19.99 -19.95 -6.72
C VAL A 307 -20.56 -19.10 -5.57
N ALA A 308 -19.72 -18.57 -4.67
CA ALA A 308 -20.19 -17.76 -3.55
C ALA A 308 -20.60 -16.35 -3.97
N HIS A 309 -19.76 -15.65 -4.76
CA HIS A 309 -20.06 -14.27 -5.16
C HIS A 309 -20.95 -14.18 -6.39
N HIS A 310 -20.50 -14.72 -7.52
CA HIS A 310 -21.20 -14.51 -8.79
C HIS A 310 -22.50 -15.30 -8.89
N PHE A 311 -22.61 -16.43 -8.20
CA PHE A 311 -23.84 -17.21 -8.14
C PHE A 311 -24.66 -16.87 -6.89
N TRP A 312 -24.29 -17.37 -5.71
CA TRP A 312 -25.19 -17.32 -4.55
C TRP A 312 -25.50 -15.91 -4.05
N ALA A 313 -24.49 -15.06 -3.83
CA ALA A 313 -24.73 -13.70 -3.35
C ALA A 313 -25.60 -12.89 -4.34
N ARG A 314 -25.45 -13.11 -5.66
CA ARG A 314 -26.32 -12.49 -6.68
C ARG A 314 -27.73 -13.05 -6.68
N ILE A 315 -27.90 -14.34 -6.42
CA ILE A 315 -29.22 -14.95 -6.23
C ILE A 315 -29.92 -14.33 -5.02
N GLU A 316 -29.24 -14.16 -3.89
CA GLU A 316 -29.79 -13.49 -2.70
C GLU A 316 -30.11 -12.01 -2.93
N GLU A 317 -29.35 -11.31 -3.79
CA GLU A 317 -29.67 -9.93 -4.19
C GLU A 317 -30.99 -9.85 -4.97
N ILE A 318 -31.27 -10.83 -5.84
CA ILE A 318 -32.49 -10.88 -6.66
C ILE A 318 -33.68 -11.42 -5.85
N ASN A 319 -33.46 -12.48 -5.07
CA ASN A 319 -34.47 -13.13 -4.22
C ASN A 319 -33.91 -13.36 -2.80
N PRO A 320 -34.06 -12.39 -1.88
CA PRO A 320 -33.56 -12.51 -0.50
C PRO A 320 -34.17 -13.67 0.31
N GLY A 321 -35.34 -14.17 -0.10
CA GLY A 321 -36.01 -15.30 0.54
C GLY A 321 -35.56 -16.68 0.07
N GLN A 322 -34.60 -16.77 -0.87
CA GLN A 322 -34.11 -18.04 -1.37
C GLN A 322 -33.40 -18.83 -0.25
N SER A 323 -33.98 -19.97 0.15
CA SER A 323 -33.51 -20.77 1.27
C SER A 323 -32.60 -21.94 0.86
N ASP A 324 -32.72 -22.42 -0.39
CA ASP A 324 -32.09 -23.65 -0.88
C ASP A 324 -31.53 -23.49 -2.31
N LEU A 325 -30.97 -24.59 -2.85
CA LEU A 325 -30.40 -24.64 -4.20
C LEU A 325 -31.43 -24.91 -5.30
N ASN A 326 -32.73 -24.97 -4.99
CA ASN A 326 -33.76 -25.15 -6.00
C ASN A 326 -34.10 -23.80 -6.64
N ILE A 327 -33.37 -23.46 -7.71
CA ILE A 327 -33.48 -22.16 -8.38
C ILE A 327 -34.54 -22.22 -9.49
N PRO A 328 -35.66 -21.48 -9.39
CA PRO A 328 -36.68 -21.45 -10.43
C PRO A 328 -36.14 -20.86 -11.74
N ALA A 329 -36.71 -21.27 -12.88
CA ALA A 329 -36.27 -20.83 -14.20
C ALA A 329 -36.27 -19.30 -14.37
N GLY A 330 -37.29 -18.60 -13.83
CA GLY A 330 -37.35 -17.13 -13.86
C GLY A 330 -36.21 -16.47 -13.09
N LEU A 331 -35.87 -17.01 -11.92
CA LEU A 331 -34.75 -16.53 -11.09
C LEU A 331 -33.40 -16.78 -11.77
N TYR A 332 -33.23 -17.96 -12.39
CA TYR A 332 -32.04 -18.25 -13.18
C TYR A 332 -31.87 -17.28 -14.34
N SER A 333 -32.94 -16.97 -15.09
CA SER A 333 -32.89 -16.01 -16.21
C SER A 333 -32.47 -14.61 -15.75
N ALA A 334 -33.06 -14.11 -14.66
CA ALA A 334 -32.69 -12.82 -14.08
C ALA A 334 -31.23 -12.79 -13.63
N TRP A 335 -30.78 -13.84 -12.95
CA TRP A 335 -29.38 -14.01 -12.55
C TRP A 335 -28.44 -14.02 -13.77
N ARG A 336 -28.84 -14.74 -14.83
CA ARG A 336 -28.04 -14.94 -16.04
C ARG A 336 -27.80 -13.64 -16.80
N GLU A 337 -28.79 -12.74 -16.82
CA GLU A 337 -28.67 -11.38 -17.35
C GLU A 337 -27.73 -10.54 -16.49
N GLN A 338 -27.90 -10.57 -15.17
CA GLN A 338 -27.11 -9.77 -14.23
C GLN A 338 -25.61 -10.10 -14.29
N ILE A 339 -25.23 -11.38 -14.33
CA ILE A 339 -23.81 -11.78 -14.42
C ILE A 339 -23.18 -11.45 -15.78
N GLY A 340 -24.01 -11.23 -16.81
CA GLY A 340 -23.59 -10.84 -18.15
C GLY A 340 -22.97 -9.45 -18.21
N VAL A 341 -23.23 -8.62 -17.19
CA VAL A 341 -22.78 -7.23 -17.12
C VAL A 341 -21.86 -7.03 -15.92
N ARG A 342 -20.88 -6.16 -16.07
CA ARG A 342 -20.00 -5.72 -14.97
C ARG A 342 -20.65 -4.52 -14.27
N HIS A 343 -20.17 -4.18 -13.07
CA HIS A 343 -20.65 -2.99 -12.35
C HIS A 343 -20.40 -1.69 -13.13
N ASP A 344 -19.45 -1.67 -14.06
CA ASP A 344 -19.18 -0.52 -14.95
C ASP A 344 -20.10 -0.48 -16.19
N GLY A 345 -21.15 -1.31 -16.25
CA GLY A 345 -22.10 -1.39 -17.35
C GLY A 345 -21.58 -2.12 -18.59
N ARG A 346 -20.32 -2.57 -18.60
CA ARG A 346 -19.73 -3.25 -19.77
C ARG A 346 -20.06 -4.75 -19.78
N PRO A 347 -20.16 -5.38 -20.96
CA PRO A 347 -20.29 -6.82 -21.07
C PRO A 347 -19.14 -7.54 -20.35
N ARG A 348 -19.48 -8.57 -19.57
CA ARG A 348 -18.50 -9.38 -18.85
C ARG A 348 -17.84 -10.37 -19.80
N ILE A 349 -16.51 -10.37 -19.82
CA ILE A 349 -15.73 -11.41 -20.47
C ILE A 349 -15.66 -12.63 -19.55
N GLY A 350 -15.87 -13.83 -20.10
CA GLY A 350 -15.70 -15.09 -19.37
C GLY A 350 -16.90 -15.51 -18.53
N VAL A 351 -18.12 -15.03 -18.82
CA VAL A 351 -19.36 -15.47 -18.16
C VAL A 351 -19.52 -17.00 -18.18
N ASP A 352 -19.10 -17.63 -19.28
CA ASP A 352 -19.06 -19.08 -19.44
C ASP A 352 -18.37 -19.81 -18.27
N THR A 353 -17.29 -19.25 -17.73
CA THR A 353 -16.55 -19.87 -16.61
C THR A 353 -17.35 -19.87 -15.31
N ILE A 354 -18.20 -18.86 -15.10
CA ILE A 354 -19.12 -18.80 -13.96
C ILE A 354 -20.18 -19.90 -14.13
N VAL A 355 -20.81 -19.96 -15.30
CA VAL A 355 -21.87 -20.94 -15.60
C VAL A 355 -21.36 -22.38 -15.49
N ILE A 356 -20.14 -22.66 -16.00
CA ILE A 356 -19.50 -23.97 -15.85
C ILE A 356 -19.25 -24.28 -14.37
N ALA A 357 -18.71 -23.34 -13.59
CA ALA A 357 -18.44 -23.55 -12.17
C ALA A 357 -19.72 -23.85 -11.37
N VAL A 358 -20.81 -23.12 -11.65
CA VAL A 358 -22.12 -23.39 -11.04
C VAL A 358 -22.62 -24.78 -11.43
N ARG A 359 -22.54 -25.14 -12.72
CA ARG A 359 -22.96 -26.46 -13.16
C ARG A 359 -22.15 -27.56 -12.46
N SER A 360 -20.83 -27.44 -12.42
CA SER A 360 -19.94 -28.37 -11.71
C SER A 360 -20.29 -28.49 -10.23
N PHE A 361 -20.57 -27.37 -9.54
CA PHE A 361 -21.01 -27.37 -8.15
C PHE A 361 -22.25 -28.25 -7.92
N TYR A 362 -23.30 -28.12 -8.75
CA TYR A 362 -24.49 -28.99 -8.64
C TYR A 362 -24.17 -30.46 -8.91
N TYR A 363 -23.35 -30.77 -9.91
CA TYR A 363 -22.97 -32.15 -10.21
C TYR A 363 -22.11 -32.78 -9.12
N ASP A 364 -21.20 -32.01 -8.53
CA ASP A 364 -20.39 -32.45 -7.40
C ASP A 364 -21.31 -32.82 -6.23
N LEU A 365 -22.31 -31.99 -5.89
CA LEU A 365 -23.30 -32.30 -4.86
C LEU A 365 -24.12 -33.56 -5.18
N HIS A 366 -24.59 -33.71 -6.42
CA HIS A 366 -25.28 -34.93 -6.85
C HIS A 366 -24.42 -36.19 -6.67
N THR A 367 -23.14 -36.09 -7.02
CA THR A 367 -22.20 -37.22 -6.96
C THR A 367 -21.86 -37.56 -5.50
N TRP A 368 -21.50 -36.55 -4.70
CA TRP A 368 -21.08 -36.74 -3.31
C TRP A 368 -22.22 -37.15 -2.38
N ALA A 369 -23.47 -36.81 -2.72
CA ALA A 369 -24.63 -37.27 -1.96
C ALA A 369 -24.87 -38.78 -2.05
N ALA A 370 -24.31 -39.46 -3.06
CA ALA A 370 -24.37 -40.92 -3.13
C ALA A 370 -23.45 -41.58 -2.08
N ASP A 371 -22.28 -40.98 -1.83
CA ASP A 371 -21.27 -41.53 -0.91
C ASP A 371 -21.46 -41.04 0.54
N GLU A 372 -21.89 -39.79 0.75
CA GLU A 372 -22.10 -39.15 2.07
C GLU A 372 -23.49 -38.48 2.13
N PRO A 373 -24.61 -39.25 2.16
CA PRO A 373 -25.95 -38.70 2.09
C PRO A 373 -26.29 -37.74 3.24
N GLU A 374 -25.83 -38.05 4.46
CA GLU A 374 -26.08 -37.24 5.67
C GLU A 374 -25.53 -35.82 5.56
N ARG A 375 -24.54 -35.60 4.69
CA ARG A 375 -23.88 -34.30 4.52
C ARG A 375 -24.41 -33.52 3.31
N TRP A 376 -24.66 -34.21 2.19
CA TRP A 376 -24.96 -33.55 0.92
C TRP A 376 -26.40 -33.75 0.42
N ALA A 377 -27.12 -34.81 0.83
CA ALA A 377 -28.42 -35.15 0.25
C ALA A 377 -29.47 -34.05 0.44
N SER A 378 -29.47 -33.34 1.58
CA SER A 378 -30.39 -32.23 1.85
C SER A 378 -30.20 -31.03 0.91
N TRP A 379 -29.06 -30.95 0.22
CA TRP A 379 -28.70 -29.85 -0.66
C TRP A 379 -28.82 -30.20 -2.14
N VAL A 380 -29.11 -31.46 -2.47
CA VAL A 380 -29.28 -31.90 -3.84
C VAL A 380 -30.52 -31.24 -4.45
N ALA A 381 -30.34 -30.55 -5.56
CA ALA A 381 -31.41 -29.88 -6.31
C ALA A 381 -31.15 -29.95 -7.81
N SER A 382 -32.18 -29.78 -8.62
CA SER A 382 -32.03 -29.74 -10.08
C SER A 382 -31.12 -28.59 -10.51
N CYS A 383 -30.09 -28.89 -11.31
CA CYS A 383 -29.18 -27.86 -11.81
C CYS A 383 -29.94 -26.85 -12.69
N PRO A 384 -29.93 -25.55 -12.38
CA PRO A 384 -30.68 -24.55 -13.13
C PRO A 384 -30.05 -24.19 -14.48
N VAL A 385 -28.80 -24.62 -14.73
CA VAL A 385 -28.10 -24.38 -15.99
C VAL A 385 -28.56 -25.37 -17.05
N PRO A 386 -29.25 -24.94 -18.13
CA PRO A 386 -29.68 -25.85 -19.18
C PRO A 386 -28.48 -26.33 -20.04
N PRO A 387 -28.54 -27.54 -20.64
CA PRO A 387 -27.49 -28.03 -21.52
C PRO A 387 -27.20 -27.14 -22.74
N SER A 388 -28.18 -26.33 -23.16
CA SER A 388 -28.04 -25.39 -24.28
C SER A 388 -26.98 -24.32 -24.05
N GLU A 389 -26.76 -23.89 -22.80
CA GLU A 389 -25.73 -22.89 -22.43
C GLU A 389 -24.30 -23.39 -22.74
N LEU A 390 -24.11 -24.71 -22.74
CA LEU A 390 -22.82 -25.31 -23.02
C LEU A 390 -22.49 -25.37 -24.52
N ARG A 391 -23.49 -25.15 -25.39
CA ARG A 391 -23.28 -25.21 -26.85
C ARG A 391 -22.29 -24.13 -27.28
N GLY A 392 -21.26 -24.57 -28.02
CA GLY A 392 -20.21 -23.69 -28.53
C GLY A 392 -19.12 -23.31 -27.52
N LEU A 393 -19.15 -23.82 -26.28
CA LEU A 393 -18.09 -23.57 -25.29
C LEU A 393 -16.71 -23.98 -25.79
N ALA A 394 -16.58 -25.17 -26.38
CA ALA A 394 -15.31 -25.64 -26.94
C ALA A 394 -14.75 -24.65 -27.98
N LYS A 395 -15.63 -24.12 -28.85
CA LYS A 395 -15.28 -23.08 -29.83
C LYS A 395 -14.85 -21.77 -29.16
N ARG A 396 -15.57 -21.32 -28.11
CA ARG A 396 -15.22 -20.11 -27.36
C ARG A 396 -13.88 -20.25 -26.61
N ARG A 397 -13.65 -21.39 -25.96
CA ARG A 397 -12.38 -21.72 -25.28
C ARG A 397 -11.22 -21.78 -26.27
N ARG A 398 -11.42 -22.40 -27.43
CA ARG A 398 -10.45 -22.40 -28.53
C ARG A 398 -10.12 -20.97 -28.98
N ARG A 399 -11.11 -20.11 -29.19
CA ARG A 399 -10.89 -18.68 -29.53
C ARG A 399 -10.13 -17.90 -28.45
N ILE A 400 -10.31 -18.22 -27.17
CA ILE A 400 -9.52 -17.60 -26.09
C ILE A 400 -8.05 -18.00 -26.21
N ASN A 401 -7.79 -19.30 -26.42
CA ASN A 401 -6.44 -19.82 -26.60
C ASN A 401 -5.78 -19.26 -27.88
N GLU A 402 -6.52 -19.20 -28.98
CA GLU A 402 -6.08 -18.60 -30.26
C GLU A 402 -5.68 -17.13 -30.05
N ARG A 403 -6.52 -16.31 -29.41
CA ARG A 403 -6.17 -14.91 -29.10
C ARG A 403 -4.92 -14.79 -28.23
N SER A 404 -4.74 -15.69 -27.26
CA SER A 404 -3.54 -15.69 -26.41
C SER A 404 -2.29 -16.09 -27.21
N ALA A 405 -2.40 -17.10 -28.06
CA ALA A 405 -1.33 -17.55 -28.94
C ALA A 405 -0.96 -16.48 -29.96
N ASP A 406 -1.95 -15.85 -30.61
CA ASP A 406 -1.73 -14.77 -31.58
C ASP A 406 -1.09 -13.55 -30.94
N ARG A 407 -1.54 -13.15 -29.74
CA ARG A 407 -0.88 -12.07 -28.98
C ARG A 407 0.58 -12.40 -28.66
N THR A 408 0.88 -13.67 -28.39
CA THR A 408 2.25 -14.12 -28.15
C THR A 408 3.08 -14.06 -29.43
N ARG A 409 2.54 -14.59 -30.54
CA ARG A 409 3.18 -14.54 -31.87
C ARG A 409 3.48 -13.12 -32.34
N LEU A 410 2.56 -12.17 -32.08
CA LEU A 410 2.75 -10.76 -32.45
C LEU A 410 3.79 -10.05 -31.56
N ARG A 411 3.88 -10.40 -30.28
CA ARG A 411 4.74 -9.68 -29.31
C ARG A 411 6.12 -10.30 -29.12
N GLN A 412 6.26 -11.60 -29.28
CA GLN A 412 7.54 -12.31 -29.06
C GLN A 412 8.68 -11.74 -29.93
N PRO A 413 8.48 -11.42 -31.22
CA PRO A 413 9.53 -10.79 -32.03
C PRO A 413 9.93 -9.38 -31.58
N LEU A 414 9.08 -8.70 -30.81
CA LEU A 414 9.33 -7.34 -30.31
C LEU A 414 10.11 -7.32 -28.99
N LEU A 415 10.34 -8.48 -28.37
CA LEU A 415 11.05 -8.57 -27.09
C LEU A 415 12.46 -7.93 -27.12
N PRO A 416 13.30 -8.15 -28.15
CA PRO A 416 14.61 -7.49 -28.23
C PRO A 416 14.52 -5.96 -28.27
N LEU A 417 13.46 -5.40 -28.89
CA LEU A 417 13.24 -3.95 -28.93
C LEU A 417 12.87 -3.40 -27.56
N LEU A 418 12.04 -4.13 -26.79
CA LEU A 418 11.70 -3.76 -25.42
C LEU A 418 12.93 -3.75 -24.53
N VAL A 419 13.74 -4.81 -24.58
CA VAL A 419 14.99 -4.95 -23.81
C VAL A 419 15.92 -3.78 -24.09
N ARG A 420 16.25 -3.55 -25.37
CA ARG A 420 17.11 -2.44 -25.77
C ARG A 420 16.55 -1.09 -25.28
N HIS A 421 15.24 -0.88 -25.38
CA HIS A 421 14.62 0.37 -24.92
C HIS A 421 14.79 0.60 -23.42
N VAL A 422 14.57 -0.43 -22.59
CA VAL A 422 14.71 -0.27 -21.13
C VAL A 422 16.17 -0.15 -20.70
N GLU A 423 17.09 -0.87 -21.34
CA GLU A 423 18.54 -0.73 -21.13
C GLU A 423 19.03 0.68 -21.50
N GLU A 424 18.73 1.16 -22.73
CA GLU A 424 19.12 2.49 -23.18
C GLU A 424 18.51 3.60 -22.30
N ARG A 425 17.26 3.42 -21.84
CA ARG A 425 16.61 4.37 -20.93
C ARG A 425 17.30 4.41 -19.58
N TYR A 426 17.62 3.25 -19.01
CA TYR A 426 18.32 3.17 -17.73
C TYR A 426 19.73 3.75 -17.83
N ASP A 427 20.53 3.36 -18.82
CA ASP A 427 21.88 3.89 -19.00
C ASP A 427 21.88 5.40 -19.25
N ARG A 428 20.95 5.91 -20.05
CA ARG A 428 20.83 7.35 -20.31
C ARG A 428 20.50 8.13 -19.04
N THR A 429 19.57 7.65 -18.22
CA THR A 429 19.14 8.34 -16.99
C THR A 429 20.19 8.23 -15.89
N ARG A 430 20.87 7.09 -15.76
CA ARG A 430 22.01 6.90 -14.85
C ARG A 430 23.18 7.82 -15.18
N THR A 431 23.62 7.86 -16.43
CA THR A 431 24.72 8.73 -16.87
C THR A 431 24.34 10.21 -16.79
N LEU A 432 23.09 10.56 -17.07
CA LEU A 432 22.56 11.92 -16.85
C LEU A 432 22.60 12.29 -15.36
N LEU A 433 22.24 11.37 -14.45
CA LEU A 433 22.31 11.59 -13.01
C LEU A 433 23.75 11.82 -12.55
N GLU A 434 24.70 11.02 -13.03
CA GLU A 434 26.13 11.18 -12.74
C GLU A 434 26.64 12.56 -13.19
N HIS A 435 26.35 12.97 -14.43
CA HIS A 435 26.75 14.27 -14.96
C HIS A 435 26.06 15.43 -14.23
N ALA A 436 24.76 15.32 -13.98
CA ALA A 436 23.99 16.35 -13.28
C ALA A 436 24.39 16.49 -11.80
N SER A 437 24.88 15.41 -11.17
CA SER A 437 25.37 15.43 -9.79
C SER A 437 26.76 16.07 -9.68
N ALA A 438 27.59 15.94 -10.72
CA ALA A 438 28.90 16.57 -10.80
C ALA A 438 28.86 18.05 -11.22
N ALA A 439 27.81 18.46 -11.92
CA ALA A 439 27.63 19.84 -12.37
C ALA A 439 27.31 20.80 -11.22
N ALA A 440 27.96 21.97 -11.21
CA ALA A 440 27.67 23.03 -10.25
C ALA A 440 26.28 23.66 -10.53
N THR A 441 25.64 24.20 -9.49
CA THR A 441 24.33 24.87 -9.62
C THR A 441 24.36 25.95 -10.69
N ASP A 442 23.28 26.07 -11.47
CA ASP A 442 23.10 27.03 -12.57
C ASP A 442 24.05 26.89 -13.75
N THR A 443 24.92 25.86 -13.76
CA THR A 443 25.75 25.55 -14.92
C THR A 443 25.01 24.73 -15.95
N THR A 444 25.33 24.98 -17.22
CA THR A 444 24.86 24.17 -18.34
C THR A 444 25.85 23.06 -18.64
N PHE A 445 25.34 21.88 -18.98
CA PHE A 445 26.14 20.76 -19.44
C PHE A 445 25.38 20.04 -20.56
N THR A 446 26.11 19.32 -21.41
CA THR A 446 25.51 18.57 -22.52
C THR A 446 25.55 17.07 -22.20
N HIS A 447 24.44 16.39 -22.45
CA HIS A 447 24.35 14.94 -22.35
C HIS A 447 23.54 14.38 -23.54
N ALA A 448 24.08 13.38 -24.23
CA ALA A 448 23.45 12.76 -25.40
C ALA A 448 22.90 13.78 -26.44
N GLY A 449 23.65 14.86 -26.69
CA GLY A 449 23.28 15.90 -27.66
C GLY A 449 22.21 16.90 -27.19
N ARG A 450 21.75 16.81 -25.93
CA ARG A 450 20.83 17.78 -25.32
C ARG A 450 21.55 18.62 -24.28
N THR A 451 21.20 19.91 -24.22
CA THR A 451 21.72 20.83 -23.22
C THR A 451 20.80 20.83 -22.01
N TYR A 452 21.38 20.59 -20.84
CA TYR A 452 20.71 20.64 -19.56
C TYR A 452 21.31 21.76 -18.73
N ARG A 453 20.49 22.42 -17.92
CA ARG A 453 20.96 23.35 -16.88
C ARG A 453 20.68 22.76 -15.51
N ARG A 454 21.69 22.71 -14.64
CA ARG A 454 21.50 22.36 -13.23
C ARG A 454 20.69 23.45 -12.54
N VAL A 455 19.57 23.11 -11.88
CA VAL A 455 18.70 24.12 -11.24
C VAL A 455 18.40 23.71 -9.80
N LEU A 456 18.41 24.69 -8.90
CA LEU A 456 17.81 24.59 -7.57
C LEU A 456 16.49 25.37 -7.58
N THR A 457 15.40 24.75 -7.16
CA THR A 457 14.14 25.47 -6.93
C THR A 457 14.19 26.26 -5.62
N GLU A 458 13.22 27.13 -5.39
CA GLU A 458 13.08 27.81 -4.08
C GLU A 458 12.92 26.80 -2.93
N GLU A 459 12.24 25.68 -3.19
CA GLU A 459 12.14 24.56 -2.25
C GLU A 459 13.52 23.97 -1.96
N ASP A 460 14.36 23.79 -2.98
CA ASP A 460 15.72 23.25 -2.81
C ASP A 460 16.64 24.20 -2.05
N LEU A 461 16.52 25.50 -2.31
CA LEU A 461 17.24 26.51 -1.55
C LEU A 461 16.81 26.51 -0.08
N THR A 462 15.52 26.29 0.18
CA THR A 462 14.99 26.14 1.54
C THR A 462 15.58 24.90 2.23
N LEU A 463 15.70 23.78 1.50
CA LEU A 463 16.34 22.56 1.99
C LEU A 463 17.83 22.74 2.27
N ALA A 464 18.54 23.38 1.36
CA ALA A 464 19.97 23.65 1.51
C ALA A 464 20.25 24.50 2.76
N ARG A 465 19.41 25.52 3.03
CA ARG A 465 19.49 26.33 4.26
C ARG A 465 19.26 25.50 5.53
N GLY A 466 18.47 24.44 5.46
CA GLY A 466 18.26 23.48 6.53
C GLY A 466 19.35 22.41 6.65
N GLY A 467 20.43 22.48 5.84
CA GLY A 467 21.50 21.48 5.82
C GLY A 467 21.09 20.14 5.19
N HIS A 468 19.97 20.09 4.47
CA HIS A 468 19.49 18.87 3.84
C HIS A 468 20.06 18.67 2.43
N ARG A 469 20.24 17.39 2.03
CA ARG A 469 20.60 17.02 0.65
C ARG A 469 19.51 17.50 -0.32
N THR A 470 19.89 18.30 -1.29
CA THR A 470 18.99 18.78 -2.35
C THR A 470 18.84 17.72 -3.45
N PRO A 471 17.61 17.43 -3.92
CA PRO A 471 17.43 16.50 -5.03
C PRO A 471 18.14 16.96 -6.30
N VAL A 472 18.46 16.01 -7.18
CA VAL A 472 19.11 16.33 -8.45
C VAL A 472 18.07 16.74 -9.50
N ARG A 473 17.85 18.05 -9.69
CA ARG A 473 17.04 18.62 -10.77
C ARG A 473 17.84 19.29 -11.89
N VAL A 474 17.30 19.18 -13.11
CA VAL A 474 17.80 19.91 -14.28
C VAL A 474 16.63 20.52 -15.06
N ARG A 475 16.91 21.57 -15.81
CA ARG A 475 16.03 22.10 -16.84
C ARG A 475 16.55 21.67 -18.20
N ASP A 476 15.72 21.06 -19.02
CA ASP A 476 16.07 20.69 -20.39
C ASP A 476 15.96 21.88 -21.37
N ASP A 477 16.27 21.63 -22.64
CA ASP A 477 16.20 22.57 -23.75
C ASP A 477 14.77 23.09 -24.02
N THR A 478 13.75 22.32 -23.64
CA THR A 478 12.34 22.73 -23.72
C THR A 478 11.90 23.63 -22.55
N GLY A 479 12.75 23.77 -21.54
CA GLY A 479 12.45 24.49 -20.31
C GLY A 479 11.75 23.64 -19.24
N GLN A 480 11.55 22.34 -19.47
CA GLN A 480 10.92 21.43 -18.53
C GLN A 480 11.86 21.14 -17.36
N LEU A 481 11.34 21.25 -16.13
CA LEU A 481 12.05 20.87 -14.93
C LEU A 481 11.92 19.36 -14.72
N VAL A 482 13.05 18.66 -14.66
CA VAL A 482 13.11 17.21 -14.48
C VAL A 482 13.87 16.88 -13.21
N GLN A 483 13.26 16.06 -12.34
CA GLN A 483 13.94 15.49 -11.18
C GLN A 483 14.63 14.19 -11.61
N ILE A 484 15.93 14.26 -11.90
CA ILE A 484 16.69 13.17 -12.53
C ILE A 484 16.78 11.93 -11.64
N GLU A 485 16.88 12.09 -10.32
CA GLU A 485 16.87 10.94 -9.39
C GLU A 485 15.58 10.12 -9.48
N ALA A 486 14.43 10.78 -9.63
CA ALA A 486 13.15 10.07 -9.74
C ALA A 486 13.00 9.37 -11.10
N GLU A 487 13.51 9.99 -12.17
CA GLU A 487 13.53 9.38 -13.51
C GLU A 487 14.48 8.19 -13.60
N GLU A 488 15.66 8.27 -13.00
CA GLU A 488 16.62 7.14 -12.91
C GLU A 488 16.03 6.00 -12.09
N GLU A 489 15.44 6.29 -10.93
CA GLU A 489 14.82 5.26 -10.08
C GLU A 489 13.68 4.53 -10.84
N SER A 490 12.84 5.29 -11.55
CA SER A 490 11.78 4.75 -12.40
C SER A 490 12.34 3.87 -13.52
N ALA A 491 13.36 4.35 -14.24
CA ALA A 491 14.01 3.60 -15.32
C ALA A 491 14.69 2.33 -14.82
N PHE A 492 15.32 2.38 -13.64
CA PHE A 492 15.90 1.21 -12.99
C PHE A 492 14.83 0.16 -12.69
N TRP A 493 13.68 0.53 -12.12
CA TRP A 493 12.64 -0.45 -11.79
C TRP A 493 11.98 -1.06 -13.04
N ASP A 494 11.78 -0.28 -14.10
CA ASP A 494 11.30 -0.79 -15.39
C ASP A 494 12.26 -1.83 -15.97
N TRP A 495 13.54 -1.49 -16.04
CA TRP A 495 14.58 -2.40 -16.52
C TRP A 495 14.74 -3.63 -15.63
N ALA A 496 14.79 -3.47 -14.31
CA ALA A 496 14.96 -4.56 -13.36
C ALA A 496 13.79 -5.55 -13.44
N ALA A 497 12.56 -5.06 -13.61
CA ALA A 497 11.39 -5.92 -13.80
C ALA A 497 11.46 -6.71 -15.12
N VAL A 498 11.79 -6.05 -16.23
CA VAL A 498 11.91 -6.70 -17.54
C VAL A 498 13.02 -7.75 -17.55
N GLU A 499 14.21 -7.42 -17.07
CA GLU A 499 15.34 -8.37 -17.03
C GLU A 499 15.07 -9.53 -16.08
N THR A 500 14.43 -9.27 -14.94
CA THR A 500 14.02 -10.36 -14.03
C THR A 500 13.08 -11.32 -14.74
N LEU A 501 12.03 -10.84 -15.40
CA LEU A 501 11.06 -11.70 -16.09
C LEU A 501 11.70 -12.43 -17.28
N ARG A 502 12.56 -11.75 -18.03
CA ARG A 502 13.26 -12.30 -19.20
C ARG A 502 14.20 -13.44 -18.83
N HIS A 503 15.03 -13.26 -17.80
CA HIS A 503 16.03 -14.26 -17.41
C HIS A 503 15.45 -15.40 -16.55
N SER A 504 14.40 -15.14 -15.78
CA SER A 504 13.79 -16.17 -14.91
C SER A 504 12.64 -16.93 -15.56
N GLY A 505 11.95 -16.35 -16.55
CA GLY A 505 10.68 -16.89 -17.03
C GLY A 505 9.61 -16.94 -15.94
N ALA A 506 9.77 -16.15 -14.86
CA ALA A 506 8.81 -16.06 -13.78
C ALA A 506 7.52 -15.38 -14.24
N ARG A 507 6.41 -15.71 -13.60
CA ARG A 507 5.15 -14.97 -13.73
C ARG A 507 5.28 -13.64 -12.98
N ILE A 508 4.46 -12.67 -13.37
CA ILE A 508 4.46 -11.35 -12.72
C ILE A 508 4.15 -11.46 -11.23
N GLU A 509 3.24 -12.36 -10.85
CA GLU A 509 2.91 -12.60 -9.45
C GLU A 509 4.12 -13.17 -8.69
N GLU A 510 4.87 -14.08 -9.30
CA GLU A 510 6.07 -14.68 -8.71
C GLU A 510 7.20 -13.65 -8.55
N MET A 511 7.38 -12.76 -9.52
CA MET A 511 8.34 -11.66 -9.44
C MET A 511 8.02 -10.71 -8.28
N CYS A 512 6.73 -10.41 -8.05
CA CYS A 512 6.30 -9.55 -6.96
C CYS A 512 6.57 -10.14 -5.56
N GLU A 513 6.78 -11.45 -5.46
CA GLU A 513 7.13 -12.16 -4.22
C GLU A 513 8.65 -12.28 -3.99
N VAL A 514 9.47 -11.88 -4.98
CA VAL A 514 10.92 -11.97 -4.86
C VAL A 514 11.42 -10.98 -3.80
N SER A 515 12.21 -11.48 -2.87
CA SER A 515 12.88 -10.69 -1.83
C SER A 515 14.39 -10.97 -1.82
N HIS A 516 15.14 -10.29 -0.95
CA HIS A 516 16.56 -10.57 -0.76
C HIS A 516 16.81 -12.03 -0.32
N LEU A 517 15.87 -12.65 0.40
CA LEU A 517 15.94 -14.05 0.82
C LEU A 517 15.76 -15.04 -0.34
N SER A 518 15.20 -14.57 -1.45
CA SER A 518 15.10 -15.33 -2.69
C SER A 518 16.46 -15.46 -3.38
N ILE A 519 17.47 -14.69 -3.00
CA ILE A 519 18.83 -14.78 -3.57
C ILE A 519 19.69 -15.63 -2.64
N ARG A 520 20.11 -16.80 -3.12
CA ARG A 520 21.01 -17.71 -2.38
C ARG A 520 22.37 -17.78 -3.07
N HIS A 521 23.43 -17.75 -2.28
CA HIS A 521 24.77 -17.96 -2.79
C HIS A 521 25.11 -19.46 -2.73
N TYR A 522 25.55 -20.02 -3.84
CA TYR A 522 25.99 -21.41 -3.93
C TYR A 522 27.44 -21.45 -4.38
N GLN A 523 28.30 -22.02 -3.54
CA GLN A 523 29.69 -22.25 -3.89
C GLN A 523 29.83 -23.63 -4.54
N ARG A 524 30.37 -23.67 -5.75
CA ARG A 524 30.74 -24.93 -6.42
C ARG A 524 32.01 -25.51 -5.81
N ASN A 525 32.24 -26.81 -6.01
CA ASN A 525 33.43 -27.52 -5.53
C ASN A 525 34.76 -26.94 -6.05
N ASN A 526 34.74 -26.20 -7.17
CA ASN A 526 35.89 -25.49 -7.74
C ASN A 526 36.13 -24.10 -7.10
N GLY A 527 35.35 -23.71 -6.10
CA GLY A 527 35.44 -22.41 -5.41
C GLY A 527 34.61 -21.28 -6.05
N GLU A 528 33.98 -21.51 -7.21
CA GLU A 528 33.18 -20.51 -7.94
C GLU A 528 31.85 -20.23 -7.22
N MET A 529 31.53 -18.96 -7.00
CA MET A 529 30.28 -18.51 -6.39
C MET A 529 29.22 -18.26 -7.48
N VAL A 530 28.14 -19.03 -7.46
CA VAL A 530 26.97 -18.82 -8.32
C VAL A 530 25.81 -18.36 -7.45
N ALA A 531 25.12 -17.30 -7.88
CA ALA A 531 23.94 -16.84 -7.20
C ALA A 531 22.68 -17.47 -7.81
N LEU A 532 21.79 -17.94 -6.95
CA LEU A 532 20.58 -18.68 -7.28
C LEU A 532 19.36 -17.85 -6.90
N LEU A 533 18.41 -17.72 -7.82
CA LEU A 533 17.11 -17.14 -7.57
C LEU A 533 16.11 -18.26 -7.21
N VAL A 534 15.65 -18.25 -5.96
CA VAL A 534 14.63 -19.15 -5.44
C VAL A 534 13.28 -18.49 -5.59
N ILE A 535 12.41 -19.11 -6.41
CA ILE A 535 11.08 -18.62 -6.71
C ILE A 535 10.06 -19.51 -6.00
N SER A 536 9.33 -18.91 -5.07
CA SER A 536 8.22 -19.56 -4.38
C SER A 536 7.12 -19.96 -5.38
N PRO A 537 6.47 -21.11 -5.18
CA PRO A 537 5.46 -21.62 -6.10
C PRO A 537 4.21 -20.72 -6.17
N SER A 538 3.72 -20.44 -7.39
CA SER A 538 2.44 -19.71 -7.58
C SER A 538 1.26 -20.59 -8.02
N LYS A 539 1.53 -21.80 -8.55
CA LYS A 539 0.51 -22.72 -9.12
C LYS A 539 0.83 -24.20 -8.95
N THR A 540 2.10 -24.56 -9.02
CA THR A 540 2.60 -25.91 -8.82
C THR A 540 3.32 -25.94 -7.49
N ASP A 541 3.10 -26.94 -6.63
CA ASP A 541 3.66 -27.05 -5.28
C ASP A 541 5.18 -27.36 -5.23
N ARG A 542 5.95 -26.74 -6.15
CA ARG A 542 7.40 -26.94 -6.28
C ARG A 542 8.10 -25.60 -6.43
N GLU A 543 9.04 -25.35 -5.52
CA GLU A 543 10.00 -24.26 -5.63
C GLU A 543 10.85 -24.43 -6.90
N ARG A 544 11.16 -23.30 -7.56
CA ARG A 544 12.10 -23.29 -8.68
C ARG A 544 13.36 -22.55 -8.27
N VAL A 545 14.50 -23.19 -8.48
CA VAL A 545 15.81 -22.59 -8.25
C VAL A 545 16.44 -22.33 -9.61
N ILE A 546 16.66 -21.05 -9.93
CA ILE A 546 17.15 -20.60 -11.23
C ILE A 546 18.56 -20.03 -11.02
N PRO A 547 19.59 -20.54 -11.70
CA PRO A 547 20.89 -19.89 -11.72
C PRO A 547 20.74 -18.48 -12.28
N MET A 548 21.15 -17.47 -11.52
CA MET A 548 21.12 -16.10 -12.02
C MET A 548 22.22 -15.94 -13.07
N SER A 549 21.90 -15.29 -14.18
CA SER A 549 22.92 -14.85 -15.13
C SER A 549 23.88 -13.88 -14.45
N ALA A 550 25.13 -13.81 -14.94
CA ALA A 550 26.12 -12.85 -14.43
C ALA A 550 25.62 -11.41 -14.51
N GLU A 551 24.85 -11.07 -15.55
CA GLU A 551 24.15 -9.79 -15.71
C GLU A 551 23.16 -9.56 -14.56
N LEU A 552 22.25 -10.50 -14.30
CA LEU A 552 21.25 -10.36 -13.25
C LEU A 552 21.85 -10.30 -11.83
N PHE A 553 22.98 -10.99 -11.61
CA PHE A 553 23.72 -10.92 -10.34
C PHE A 553 24.45 -9.59 -10.14
N ARG A 554 25.21 -9.12 -11.14
CA ARG A 554 25.97 -7.86 -11.08
C ARG A 554 25.05 -6.67 -10.78
N HIS A 555 23.84 -6.70 -11.31
CA HIS A 555 22.91 -5.58 -11.22
C HIS A 555 22.07 -5.54 -9.94
N ARG A 556 21.72 -6.70 -9.36
CA ARG A 556 20.99 -6.75 -8.08
C ARG A 556 21.88 -6.59 -6.85
N VAL A 557 23.18 -6.85 -6.98
CA VAL A 557 24.15 -6.77 -5.88
C VAL A 557 24.89 -5.42 -5.86
N CYS A 558 25.10 -4.78 -7.01
CA CYS A 558 25.92 -3.55 -7.07
C CYS A 558 25.15 -2.23 -7.17
N HIS A 559 23.82 -2.23 -7.34
CA HIS A 559 23.06 -0.97 -7.34
C HIS A 559 22.65 -0.60 -5.90
N PRO A 560 22.92 0.63 -5.40
CA PRO A 560 22.58 1.04 -4.03
C PRO A 560 21.10 0.89 -3.70
N SER A 561 20.23 0.86 -4.71
CA SER A 561 18.77 0.71 -4.61
C SER A 561 18.28 -0.76 -4.54
N ALA A 562 19.14 -1.72 -4.88
CA ALA A 562 18.80 -3.15 -5.00
C ALA A 562 19.21 -3.98 -3.76
N HIS A 563 20.07 -3.45 -2.90
CA HIS A 563 20.22 -3.95 -1.54
C HIS A 563 19.12 -3.37 -0.65
N PRO A 564 18.61 -4.12 0.35
CA PRO A 564 18.04 -3.44 1.50
C PRO A 564 19.20 -2.65 2.09
N ARG A 565 19.24 -1.35 1.77
CA ARG A 565 19.94 -0.35 2.55
C ARG A 565 19.51 -0.63 3.98
N ARG A 566 20.46 -1.18 4.75
CA ARG A 566 20.24 -1.74 6.09
C ARG A 566 19.49 -0.75 6.97
#